data_AF-A0A6B0SVV9-F1
#
_entry.id   AF-A0A6B0SVV9-F1
#
_cell.length_a   1.000
_cell.length_b   1.000
_cell.length_c   1.000
_cell.angle_alpha   90.00
_cell.angle_beta   90.00
_cell.angle_gamma   90.00
#
_symmetry.space_group_name_H-M   'P 1'
#
loop_
_entity.id
_entity.type
_entity.pdbx_description
1 polymer ?
#
loop_
_entity_poly.entity_id
_entity_poly.type
_entity_poly.pdbx_seq_one_letter_code
_entity_poly.pdbx_strand_id
1 'polypeptide(L)'
;MELRIKGHLYEIQEINDEVIGGQQGLPMAKMGYQTTLMNVAECADADVVDEVATYIKEYIDDYGERPPNRKVRRTARTKVTQAEYPANQYLNSA
;
A
#
# COMPACT_ATOMS: atom_id res chain seq x y z
N MET A 1 6.34 -8.63 -11.02
CA MET A 1 5.52 -7.65 -10.27
C MET A 1 4.53 -8.33 -9.33
N GLU A 2 3.69 -9.25 -9.81
CA GLU A 2 2.69 -9.95 -8.97
C GLU A 2 3.29 -10.60 -7.70
N LEU A 3 4.39 -11.33 -7.82
CA LEU A 3 5.08 -11.92 -6.67
C LEU A 3 5.61 -10.88 -5.67
N ARG A 4 6.05 -9.72 -6.16
CA ARG A 4 6.55 -8.60 -5.32
C ARG A 4 5.42 -8.00 -4.50
N ILE A 5 4.27 -7.76 -5.12
CA ILE A 5 3.06 -7.30 -4.41
C ILE A 5 2.63 -8.34 -3.38
N LYS A 6 2.62 -9.64 -3.72
CA LYS A 6 2.29 -10.70 -2.76
C LYS A 6 3.27 -10.74 -1.57
N GLY A 7 4.57 -10.53 -1.82
CA GLY A 7 5.58 -10.40 -0.78
C GLY A 7 5.29 -9.24 0.18
N HIS A 8 5.05 -8.04 -0.36
CA HIS A 8 4.68 -6.88 0.46
C HIS A 8 3.41 -7.09 1.27
N LEU A 9 2.39 -7.72 0.69
CA LEU A 9 1.14 -8.04 1.40
C LEU A 9 1.33 -9.09 2.49
N TYR A 10 2.32 -9.96 2.36
CA TYR A 10 2.72 -10.89 3.41
C TYR A 10 3.43 -10.14 4.55
N GLU A 11 4.41 -9.30 4.23
CA GLU A 11 5.13 -8.47 5.22
C GLU A 11 4.19 -7.52 5.99
N ILE A 12 3.22 -6.90 5.30
CA ILE A 12 2.19 -6.04 5.93
C ILE A 12 1.32 -6.85 6.90
N GLN A 13 1.08 -8.14 6.62
CA GLN A 13 0.36 -9.00 7.55
C GLN A 13 1.23 -9.36 8.76
N GLU A 14 2.51 -9.68 8.56
CA GLU A 14 3.42 -9.98 9.68
C GLU A 14 3.51 -8.80 10.65
N ILE A 15 3.76 -7.59 10.14
CA ILE A 15 3.84 -6.40 11.00
C ILE A 15 2.50 -6.04 11.65
N ASN A 16 1.38 -6.29 10.96
CA ASN A 16 0.06 -6.15 11.58
C ASN A 16 -0.10 -7.10 12.77
N ASP A 17 0.26 -8.36 12.58
CA ASP A 17 0.08 -9.40 13.59
C ASP A 17 1.02 -9.14 14.79
N GLU A 18 2.22 -8.61 14.54
CA GLU A 18 3.17 -8.17 15.57
C GLU A 18 2.69 -6.93 16.35
N VAL A 19 2.29 -5.86 15.66
CA VAL A 19 2.04 -4.55 16.28
C VAL A 19 0.61 -4.38 16.78
N ILE A 20 -0.38 -4.85 16.02
CA ILE A 20 -1.81 -4.66 16.33
C ILE A 20 -2.37 -5.88 17.08
N GLY A 21 -1.78 -7.07 16.89
CA GLY A 21 -2.18 -8.28 17.61
C GLY A 21 -3.56 -8.83 17.25
N GLY A 22 -4.08 -8.51 16.06
CA GLY A 22 -5.40 -8.97 15.62
C GLY A 22 -5.69 -8.83 14.13
N GLN A 23 -6.59 -9.68 13.62
CA GLN A 23 -6.96 -9.73 12.20
C GLN A 23 -8.32 -9.08 11.89
N GLN A 24 -9.04 -8.59 12.89
CA GLN A 24 -10.32 -7.91 12.66
C GLN A 24 -10.10 -6.68 11.77
N GLY A 25 -10.75 -6.65 10.60
CA GLY A 25 -10.59 -5.58 9.60
C GLY A 25 -9.37 -5.72 8.68
N LEU A 26 -8.44 -6.65 8.95
CA LEU A 26 -7.27 -6.89 8.11
C LEU A 26 -7.65 -7.32 6.68
N PRO A 27 -8.59 -8.26 6.44
CA PRO A 27 -8.92 -8.67 5.09
C PRO A 27 -9.37 -7.51 4.18
N MET A 28 -10.17 -6.58 4.73
CA MET A 28 -10.64 -5.40 3.99
C MET A 28 -9.54 -4.36 3.75
N ALA A 29 -8.65 -4.16 4.72
CA ALA A 29 -7.48 -3.30 4.54
C ALA A 29 -6.53 -3.88 3.48
N LYS A 30 -6.18 -5.16 3.61
CA LYS A 30 -5.29 -5.89 2.71
C LYS A 30 -5.80 -5.89 1.26
N MET A 31 -7.10 -6.08 1.04
CA MET A 31 -7.69 -5.93 -0.30
C MET A 31 -7.50 -4.53 -0.86
N GLY A 32 -7.73 -3.47 -0.08
CA GLY A 32 -7.53 -2.09 -0.55
C GLY A 32 -6.06 -1.75 -0.81
N TYR A 33 -5.14 -2.27 -0.01
CA TYR A 33 -3.69 -2.15 -0.23
C TYR A 33 -3.29 -2.87 -1.51
N GLN A 34 -3.75 -4.11 -1.69
CA GLN A 34 -3.51 -4.88 -2.92
C GLN A 34 -4.00 -4.12 -4.15
N THR A 35 -5.24 -3.61 -4.14
CA THR A 35 -5.76 -2.83 -5.26
C THR A 35 -4.89 -1.61 -5.53
N THR A 36 -4.45 -0.89 -4.50
CA THR A 36 -3.59 0.28 -4.67
C THR A 36 -2.24 -0.09 -5.26
N LEU A 37 -1.56 -1.11 -4.72
CA LEU A 37 -0.26 -1.57 -5.22
C LEU A 37 -0.33 -2.08 -6.67
N MET A 38 -1.42 -2.77 -7.05
CA MET A 38 -1.65 -3.19 -8.43
C MET A 38 -1.80 -1.98 -9.37
N ASN A 39 -2.54 -0.94 -8.95
CA ASN A 39 -2.71 0.27 -9.76
C ASN A 39 -1.42 1.10 -9.86
N VAL A 40 -0.57 1.10 -8.84
CA VAL A 40 0.78 1.69 -8.92
C VAL A 40 1.62 0.91 -9.94
N ALA A 41 1.63 -0.42 -9.84
CA ALA A 41 2.35 -1.30 -10.76
C ALA A 41 1.91 -1.20 -12.23
N GLU A 42 0.68 -0.76 -12.50
CA GLU A 42 0.18 -0.54 -13.86
C GLU A 42 0.69 0.77 -14.49
N CYS A 43 1.11 1.75 -13.70
CA CYS A 43 1.48 3.08 -14.19
C CYS A 43 2.88 3.55 -13.79
N ALA A 44 3.58 2.83 -12.91
CA ALA A 44 4.91 3.13 -12.42
C ALA A 44 5.74 1.86 -12.20
N ASP A 45 7.04 2.06 -11.95
CA ASP A 45 7.98 0.96 -11.76
C ASP A 45 7.97 0.39 -10.34
N ALA A 46 8.73 -0.69 -10.14
CA ALA A 46 8.74 -1.47 -8.91
C ALA A 46 9.18 -0.66 -7.68
N ASP A 47 10.03 0.34 -7.85
CA ASP A 47 10.52 1.16 -6.76
C ASP A 47 9.37 1.98 -6.12
N VAL A 48 8.44 2.48 -6.93
CA VAL A 48 7.26 3.21 -6.43
C VAL A 48 6.30 2.28 -5.68
N VAL A 49 6.16 1.03 -6.15
CA VAL A 49 5.37 0.00 -5.45
C VAL A 49 5.97 -0.27 -4.07
N ASP A 50 7.29 -0.44 -4.00
CA ASP A 50 8.01 -0.68 -2.76
C ASP A 50 7.90 0.49 -1.78
N GLU A 51 7.99 1.71 -2.27
CA GLU A 51 7.81 2.89 -1.44
C GLU A 51 6.39 3.00 -0.84
N VAL A 52 5.36 2.65 -1.61
CA VAL A 52 3.98 2.63 -1.11
C VAL A 52 3.78 1.52 -0.08
N ALA A 53 4.35 0.33 -0.33
CA ALA A 53 4.32 -0.76 0.64
C ALA A 53 5.08 -0.41 1.93
N THR A 54 6.23 0.24 1.80
CA THR A 54 7.05 0.74 2.92
C THR A 54 6.24 1.72 3.76
N TYR A 55 5.59 2.69 3.13
CA TYR A 55 4.70 3.63 3.83
C TYR A 55 3.59 2.90 4.63
N ILE A 56 3.00 1.82 4.11
CA ILE A 56 1.97 1.07 4.84
C ILE A 56 2.56 0.40 6.08
N LYS A 57 3.74 -0.24 5.93
CA LYS A 57 4.43 -0.93 7.02
C LYS A 57 4.85 0.05 8.11
N GLU A 58 5.52 1.15 7.74
CA GLU A 58 5.92 2.22 8.66
C GLU A 58 4.71 2.82 9.39
N TYR A 59 3.59 3.05 8.69
CA TYR A 59 2.39 3.54 9.35
C TYR A 59 1.85 2.59 10.43
N ILE A 60 1.89 1.28 10.16
CA ILE A 60 1.44 0.29 11.16
C ILE A 60 2.37 0.33 12.37
N ASP A 61 3.68 0.34 12.13
CA ASP A 61 4.71 0.38 13.17
C ASP A 61 4.62 1.64 14.04
N ASP A 62 4.54 2.81 13.41
CA ASP A 62 4.56 4.11 14.09
C ASP A 62 3.28 4.40 14.89
N TYR A 63 2.12 3.98 14.37
CA TYR A 63 0.82 4.39 14.93
C TYR A 63 0.07 3.27 15.66
N GLY A 64 0.52 2.02 15.55
CA GLY A 64 -0.21 0.89 16.12
C GLY A 64 -1.59 0.68 15.49
N GLU A 65 -1.81 1.19 14.28
CA GLU A 65 -3.06 1.07 13.54
C GLU A 65 -2.83 0.95 12.03
N ARG A 66 -3.82 0.42 11.31
CA ARG A 66 -3.75 0.28 9.86
C ARG A 66 -4.04 1.61 9.16
N PRO A 67 -3.25 2.04 8.16
CA PRO A 67 -3.59 3.23 7.39
C PRO A 67 -4.91 3.01 6.63
N PRO A 68 -5.85 3.99 6.65
CA PRO A 68 -7.06 3.88 5.85
C PRO A 68 -6.75 3.74 4.36
N ASN A 69 -7.51 2.89 3.63
CA ASN A 69 -7.31 2.65 2.19
C ASN A 69 -7.29 3.95 1.36
N ARG A 70 -8.10 4.94 1.73
CA ARG A 70 -8.11 6.26 1.08
C ARG A 70 -6.78 7.00 1.27
N LYS A 71 -6.19 6.93 2.46
CA LYS A 71 -4.90 7.55 2.78
C LYS A 71 -3.79 6.91 1.97
N VAL A 72 -3.74 5.57 1.93
CA VAL A 72 -2.78 4.81 1.11
C VAL A 72 -2.88 5.19 -0.38
N ARG A 73 -4.10 5.30 -0.93
CA ARG A 73 -4.29 5.69 -2.33
C ARG A 73 -3.80 7.11 -2.64
N ARG A 74 -4.06 8.07 -1.74
CA ARG A 74 -3.56 9.44 -1.89
C ARG A 74 -2.04 9.48 -1.85
N THR A 75 -1.42 8.79 -0.89
CA THR A 75 0.04 8.67 -0.79
C THR A 75 0.62 8.03 -2.06
N ALA A 76 0.00 6.96 -2.55
CA ALA A 76 0.42 6.30 -3.79
C ALA A 76 0.38 7.24 -5.00
N ARG A 77 -0.71 8.01 -5.17
CA ARG A 77 -0.80 9.03 -6.22
C ARG A 77 0.33 10.05 -6.11
N THR A 78 0.60 10.56 -4.91
CA THR A 78 1.70 11.51 -4.66
C THR A 78 3.05 10.92 -5.06
N LYS A 79 3.35 9.70 -4.62
CA LYS A 79 4.63 9.02 -4.95
C LYS A 79 4.79 8.77 -6.45
N VAL A 80 3.74 8.30 -7.13
CA VAL A 80 3.73 8.12 -8.59
C VAL A 80 4.04 9.44 -9.31
N THR A 81 3.38 10.54 -8.91
CA THR A 81 3.63 11.86 -9.52
C THR A 81 5.02 12.41 -9.19
N GLN A 82 5.53 12.20 -7.97
CA GLN A 82 6.88 12.61 -7.58
C GLN A 82 7.97 11.86 -8.36
N ALA A 83 7.71 10.61 -8.72
CA ALA A 83 8.57 9.80 -9.58
C ALA A 83 8.36 10.07 -11.08
N GLU A 84 7.68 11.17 -11.45
CA GLU A 84 7.44 11.61 -12.83
C GLU A 84 6.59 10.66 -13.70
N TYR A 85 5.86 9.73 -13.07
CA TYR A 85 4.88 8.89 -13.76
C TYR A 85 3.47 9.50 -13.74
N PRO A 86 2.67 9.31 -14.80
CA PRO A 86 1.28 9.73 -14.81
C PRO A 86 0.41 8.78 -13.98
N ALA A 87 -0.23 9.30 -12.93
CA ALA A 87 -1.15 8.51 -12.12
C ALA A 87 -2.39 8.05 -12.92
N ASN A 88 -2.81 6.79 -12.74
CA ASN A 88 -3.95 6.23 -13.44
C ASN A 88 -5.30 6.71 -12.86
N GLN A 89 -6.41 6.33 -13.51
CA GLN A 89 -7.77 6.76 -13.14
C GLN A 89 -8.13 6.38 -11.68
N TYR A 90 -7.77 5.18 -11.25
CA TYR A 90 -8.01 4.73 -9.88
C TYR A 90 -7.31 5.62 -8.86
N LEU A 91 -6.02 5.90 -9.05
CA LEU A 91 -5.23 6.76 -8.16
C LEU A 91 -5.74 8.21 -8.16
N ASN A 92 -6.20 8.71 -9.30
CA ASN A 92 -6.77 10.06 -9.40
C ASN A 92 -8.14 10.22 -8.71
N SER A 93 -8.85 9.13 -8.42
CA SER A 93 -10.18 9.14 -7.77
C SER A 93 -10.16 9.17 -6.22
N ALA A 94 -9.02 9.50 -5.61
CA ALA A 94 -8.75 9.33 -4.17
C ALA A 94 -9.32 10.41 -3.21
#